data_AF-A0A937VI80-F1
#
_entry.id   AF-A0A937VI80-F1
#
_cell.length_a   1.000
_cell.length_b   1.000
_cell.length_c   1.000
_cell.angle_alpha   90.00
_cell.angle_beta   90.00
_cell.angle_gamma   90.00
#
_symmetry.space_group_name_H-M   'P 1'
#
loop_
_entity.id
_entity.type
_entity.pdbx_description
1 polymer ?
#
loop_
_entity_poly.entity_id
_entity_poly.type
_entity_poly.pdbx_seq_one_letter_code
_entity_poly.pdbx_strand_id
1 'polypeptide(L)'
;MTFTELPFNGIATFLKCPCVTEPTTADGDVAVFGIPMDAATVARSGARHAPRALREVSTWYAYIGGRGEASYDGEAQATVLDGVRFVDAGDVSIPPLTSVEAYHAVVIEKVRAILAAGLFPLALGGDHSVTYPLLKGVHEAREGRPFHLVQFDTHMDYWDEEIGQKYSHASPVIRSHEQGLI
;
A
#
# COMPACT_ATOMS: atom_id res chain seq x y z
N MET A 1 -8.18 26.21 -6.15
CA MET A 1 -8.97 25.32 -7.01
C MET A 1 -9.34 26.05 -8.29
N THR A 2 -8.70 25.74 -9.41
CA THR A 2 -9.30 26.05 -10.72
C THR A 2 -10.45 25.07 -10.93
N PHE A 3 -11.54 25.50 -11.56
CA PHE A 3 -12.77 24.71 -11.83
C PHE A 3 -12.56 23.43 -12.70
N THR A 4 -11.33 22.95 -12.85
CA THR A 4 -10.90 22.00 -13.89
C THR A 4 -10.66 20.58 -13.40
N GLU A 5 -10.73 20.28 -12.10
CA GLU A 5 -10.35 18.97 -11.55
C GLU A 5 -11.49 18.29 -10.75
N LEU A 6 -12.68 18.21 -11.35
CA LEU A 6 -13.82 17.49 -10.79
C LEU A 6 -13.52 15.98 -10.60
N PRO A 7 -14.18 15.26 -9.68
CA PRO A 7 -13.88 13.85 -9.39
C PRO A 7 -13.85 12.93 -10.62
N PHE A 8 -14.69 13.20 -11.62
CA PHE A 8 -14.87 12.36 -12.80
C PHE A 8 -13.94 12.70 -13.98
N ASN A 9 -13.05 13.69 -13.87
CA ASN A 9 -12.14 14.07 -14.96
C ASN A 9 -10.66 14.04 -14.53
N GLY A 10 -9.75 14.16 -15.49
CA GLY A 10 -8.30 14.13 -15.25
C GLY A 10 -7.74 12.72 -15.08
N ILE A 11 -6.45 12.64 -14.77
CA ILE A 11 -5.77 11.36 -14.51
C ILE A 11 -6.09 10.92 -13.08
N ALA A 12 -6.61 9.70 -12.91
CA ALA A 12 -6.94 9.13 -11.60
C ALA A 12 -5.70 8.49 -10.94
N THR A 13 -4.75 9.32 -10.50
CA THR A 13 -3.77 8.93 -9.46
C THR A 13 -4.42 9.00 -8.09
N PHE A 14 -3.78 8.44 -7.06
CA PHE A 14 -4.30 8.51 -5.69
C PHE A 14 -4.44 9.97 -5.24
N LEU A 15 -5.62 10.37 -4.78
CA LEU A 15 -5.98 11.75 -4.45
C LEU A 15 -5.64 12.74 -5.59
N LYS A 16 -5.59 12.25 -6.83
CA LYS A 16 -5.12 12.97 -8.02
C LYS A 16 -3.73 13.64 -7.85
N CYS A 17 -2.88 13.14 -6.95
CA CYS A 17 -1.55 13.68 -6.70
C CYS A 17 -0.57 13.44 -7.87
N PRO A 18 0.60 14.11 -7.92
CA PRO A 18 1.58 13.89 -8.98
C PRO A 18 1.99 12.41 -9.11
N CYS A 19 2.19 11.95 -10.34
CA CYS A 19 2.73 10.61 -10.61
C CYS A 19 4.24 10.70 -10.81
N VAL A 20 5.01 10.10 -9.89
CA VAL A 20 6.48 10.02 -9.96
C VAL A 20 6.88 8.62 -9.54
N THR A 21 7.38 7.82 -10.47
CA THR A 21 7.65 6.38 -10.24
C THR A 21 8.78 6.12 -9.24
N GLU A 22 9.74 7.04 -9.16
CA GLU A 22 10.89 7.04 -8.25
C GLU A 22 10.92 8.36 -7.47
N PRO A 23 10.00 8.54 -6.50
CA PRO A 23 9.85 9.81 -5.81
C PRO A 23 10.95 10.03 -4.78
N THR A 24 11.21 11.30 -4.50
CA THR A 24 12.08 11.79 -3.43
C THR A 24 11.29 12.68 -2.47
N THR A 25 11.91 13.16 -1.39
CA THR A 25 11.30 14.15 -0.49
C THR A 25 11.01 15.50 -1.16
N ALA A 26 11.54 15.76 -2.36
CA ALA A 26 11.13 16.92 -3.14
C ALA A 26 9.69 16.75 -3.68
N ASP A 27 9.31 15.52 -4.01
CA ASP A 27 8.03 15.19 -4.66
C ASP A 27 6.87 15.04 -3.68
N GLY A 28 7.15 14.57 -2.45
CA GLY A 28 6.13 14.40 -1.41
C GLY A 28 6.70 13.99 -0.06
N ASP A 29 5.80 13.66 0.86
CA ASP A 29 6.09 13.14 2.19
C ASP A 29 5.57 11.69 2.31
N VAL A 30 4.49 11.36 1.59
CA VAL A 30 3.86 10.03 1.51
C VAL A 30 3.92 9.52 0.07
N ALA A 31 4.54 8.37 -0.14
CA ALA A 31 4.56 7.70 -1.44
C ALA A 31 3.51 6.58 -1.48
N VAL A 32 2.54 6.72 -2.36
CA VAL A 32 1.46 5.75 -2.57
C VAL A 32 1.85 4.81 -3.70
N PHE A 33 1.69 3.50 -3.53
CA PHE A 33 1.98 2.53 -4.59
C PHE A 33 1.06 1.32 -4.52
N GLY A 34 0.73 0.73 -5.67
CA GLY A 34 -0.13 -0.44 -5.74
C GLY A 34 0.62 -1.78 -5.81
N ILE A 35 -0.01 -2.84 -5.27
CA ILE A 35 0.47 -4.22 -5.37
C ILE A 35 -0.67 -5.09 -5.94
N PRO A 36 -0.84 -5.17 -7.27
CA PRO A 36 -2.00 -5.80 -7.90
C PRO A 36 -1.91 -7.34 -7.92
N MET A 37 -2.04 -7.98 -6.75
CA MET A 37 -1.95 -9.45 -6.54
C MET A 37 -3.25 -10.02 -5.97
N ASP A 38 -3.81 -11.08 -6.53
CA ASP A 38 -4.96 -11.80 -5.90
C ASP A 38 -4.90 -13.34 -6.04
N ALA A 39 -3.74 -13.86 -6.47
CA ALA A 39 -3.56 -15.28 -6.72
C ALA A 39 -3.52 -16.13 -5.43
N ALA A 40 -3.45 -15.49 -4.27
CA ALA A 40 -3.43 -16.15 -2.97
C ALA A 40 -4.82 -16.20 -2.30
N THR A 41 -5.87 -15.67 -2.96
CA THR A 41 -7.26 -15.75 -2.48
C THR A 41 -7.85 -17.16 -2.59
N VAL A 42 -8.61 -17.59 -1.57
CA VAL A 42 -9.30 -18.90 -1.61
C VAL A 42 -10.71 -18.89 -2.21
N ALA A 43 -11.35 -17.72 -2.24
CA ALA A 43 -12.75 -17.60 -2.66
C ALA A 43 -12.89 -16.77 -3.94
N ARG A 44 -13.22 -15.48 -3.81
CA ARG A 44 -13.46 -14.59 -4.93
C ARG A 44 -12.17 -13.86 -5.30
N SER A 45 -11.75 -13.99 -6.54
CA SER A 45 -10.71 -13.13 -7.13
C SER A 45 -11.24 -11.72 -7.43
N GLY A 46 -10.34 -10.79 -7.74
CA GLY A 46 -10.66 -9.41 -8.11
C GLY A 46 -9.81 -8.37 -7.40
N ALA A 47 -9.17 -8.73 -6.28
CA ALA A 47 -8.36 -7.79 -5.48
C ALA A 47 -7.17 -7.22 -6.27
N ARG A 48 -6.69 -7.88 -7.34
CA ARG A 48 -5.66 -7.33 -8.23
C ARG A 48 -6.05 -6.00 -8.88
N HIS A 49 -7.35 -5.70 -8.96
CA HIS A 49 -7.88 -4.43 -9.48
C HIS A 49 -8.08 -3.35 -8.42
N ALA A 50 -7.91 -3.68 -7.14
CA ALA A 50 -8.11 -2.75 -6.03
C ALA A 50 -7.22 -1.51 -6.10
N PRO A 51 -5.91 -1.56 -6.47
CA PRO A 51 -5.10 -0.36 -6.58
C PRO A 51 -5.65 0.66 -7.58
N ARG A 52 -6.29 0.21 -8.67
CA ARG A 52 -6.94 1.10 -9.63
C ARG A 52 -8.24 1.66 -9.07
N ALA A 53 -9.09 0.79 -8.53
CA ALA A 53 -10.37 1.20 -7.97
C ALA A 53 -10.22 2.21 -6.82
N LEU A 54 -9.21 2.04 -5.95
CA LEU A 54 -8.92 2.95 -4.86
C LEU A 54 -8.47 4.33 -5.36
N ARG A 55 -7.65 4.39 -6.42
CA ARG A 55 -7.29 5.65 -7.06
C ARG A 55 -8.50 6.36 -7.66
N GLU A 56 -9.36 5.63 -8.37
CA GLU A 56 -10.60 6.18 -8.93
C GLU A 56 -11.54 6.73 -7.85
N VAL A 57 -11.77 6.00 -6.77
CA VAL A 57 -12.64 6.46 -5.67
C VAL A 57 -12.01 7.65 -4.92
N SER A 58 -10.68 7.70 -4.83
CA SER A 58 -9.97 8.78 -4.13
C SER A 58 -10.13 10.15 -4.80
N THR A 59 -10.57 10.23 -6.07
CA THR A 59 -10.74 11.51 -6.77
C THR A 59 -11.84 12.39 -6.15
N TRP A 60 -12.83 11.77 -5.49
CA TRP A 60 -13.82 12.49 -4.70
C TRP A 60 -13.16 13.20 -3.52
N TYR A 61 -12.27 12.50 -2.82
CA TYR A 61 -11.53 13.06 -1.69
C TYR A 61 -10.57 14.17 -2.14
N ALA A 62 -9.92 14.01 -3.29
CA ALA A 62 -9.10 15.07 -3.91
C ALA A 62 -9.88 16.36 -4.20
N TYR A 63 -11.19 16.26 -4.48
CA TYR A 63 -12.05 17.40 -4.75
C TYR A 63 -12.47 18.15 -3.48
N ILE A 64 -12.61 17.45 -2.35
CA ILE A 64 -13.05 18.02 -1.06
C ILE A 64 -11.90 18.39 -0.11
N GLY A 65 -10.66 18.45 -0.59
CA GLY A 65 -9.48 18.85 0.22
C GLY A 65 -8.49 17.72 0.55
N GLY A 66 -8.55 16.59 -0.15
CA GLY A 66 -7.64 15.46 0.07
C GLY A 66 -6.25 15.62 -0.54
N ARG A 67 -5.86 16.76 -1.11
CA ARG A 67 -4.55 16.97 -1.75
C ARG A 67 -3.55 17.63 -0.79
N GLY A 68 -3.58 17.23 0.47
CA GLY A 68 -2.77 17.84 1.54
C GLY A 68 -3.40 19.09 2.15
N GLU A 69 -4.67 19.38 1.83
CA GLU A 69 -5.44 20.34 2.61
C GLU A 69 -5.90 19.72 3.95
N ALA A 70 -6.00 20.60 4.95
CA ALA A 70 -6.53 20.29 6.28
C ALA A 70 -7.87 19.52 6.24
N SER A 71 -7.91 18.35 6.88
CA SER A 71 -9.14 17.61 7.16
C SER A 71 -9.45 17.65 8.64
N TYR A 72 -10.71 17.92 9.03
CA TYR A 72 -11.11 17.91 10.44
C TYR A 72 -11.57 16.51 10.85
N ASP A 73 -10.88 15.93 11.83
CA ASP A 73 -11.29 14.69 12.49
C ASP A 73 -12.20 15.04 13.68
N GLY A 74 -13.47 14.65 13.59
CA GLY A 74 -14.48 14.89 14.61
C GLY A 74 -14.33 14.01 15.86
N GLU A 75 -13.69 12.85 15.77
CA GLU A 75 -13.43 12.01 16.94
C GLU A 75 -12.20 12.54 17.70
N ALA A 76 -11.16 12.93 16.98
CA ALA A 76 -9.94 13.50 17.57
C ALA A 76 -10.08 14.99 17.95
N GLN A 77 -11.13 15.67 17.47
CA GLN A 77 -11.32 17.13 17.60
C GLN A 77 -10.09 17.92 17.12
N ALA A 78 -9.49 17.47 16.02
CA ALA A 78 -8.22 17.99 15.51
C ALA A 78 -8.22 18.08 13.98
N THR A 79 -7.51 19.07 13.46
CA THR A 79 -7.15 19.13 12.05
C THR A 79 -5.98 18.19 11.78
N VAL A 80 -6.12 17.32 10.79
CA VAL A 80 -5.12 16.36 10.34
C VAL A 80 -4.76 16.61 8.88
N LEU A 81 -3.61 16.06 8.47
CA LEU A 81 -3.11 16.07 7.08
C LEU A 81 -2.78 17.44 6.47
N ASP A 82 -2.91 18.53 7.23
CA ASP A 82 -2.56 19.87 6.77
C ASP A 82 -1.08 19.94 6.38
N GLY A 83 -0.82 20.23 5.11
CA GLY A 83 0.52 20.32 4.54
C GLY A 83 1.18 18.98 4.18
N VAL A 84 0.51 17.83 4.36
CA VAL A 84 1.04 16.53 3.96
C VAL A 84 0.96 16.36 2.45
N ARG A 85 2.10 16.16 1.79
CA ARG A 85 2.18 16.02 0.33
C ARG A 85 2.20 14.55 -0.08
N PHE A 86 1.27 14.16 -0.93
CA PHE A 86 1.19 12.81 -1.49
C PHE A 86 1.84 12.76 -2.88
N VAL A 87 2.47 11.62 -3.21
CA VAL A 87 2.97 11.31 -4.54
C VAL A 87 2.60 9.86 -4.90
N ASP A 88 2.09 9.64 -6.11
CA ASP A 88 1.72 8.31 -6.60
C ASP A 88 2.92 7.71 -7.34
N ALA A 89 3.48 6.65 -6.76
CA ALA A 89 4.64 5.94 -7.26
C ALA A 89 4.28 4.77 -8.19
N GLY A 90 3.05 4.72 -8.69
CA GLY A 90 2.57 3.70 -9.61
C GLY A 90 2.37 2.35 -8.93
N ASP A 91 2.54 1.26 -9.68
CA ASP A 91 2.32 -0.10 -9.19
C ASP A 91 3.62 -0.92 -9.25
N VAL A 92 3.73 -1.93 -8.39
CA VAL A 92 4.73 -2.99 -8.53
C VAL A 92 4.37 -3.82 -9.76
N SER A 93 5.35 -4.06 -10.63
CA SER A 93 5.16 -4.89 -11.83
C SER A 93 5.22 -6.36 -11.45
N ILE A 94 4.08 -7.05 -11.52
CA ILE A 94 3.94 -8.48 -11.20
C ILE A 94 3.51 -9.21 -12.49
N PRO A 95 4.44 -9.86 -13.21
CA PRO A 95 4.10 -10.63 -14.40
C PRO A 95 3.14 -11.80 -14.09
N PRO A 96 2.33 -12.26 -15.06
CA PRO A 96 1.60 -13.51 -14.93
C PRO A 96 2.54 -14.68 -14.64
N LEU A 97 2.08 -15.64 -13.83
CA LEU A 97 2.84 -16.86 -13.46
C LEU A 97 4.16 -16.58 -12.70
N THR A 98 4.31 -15.39 -12.12
CA THR A 98 5.46 -15.06 -11.25
C THR A 98 5.49 -15.99 -10.04
N SER A 99 6.68 -16.49 -9.69
CA SER A 99 6.84 -17.28 -8.46
C SER A 99 6.64 -16.42 -7.22
N VAL A 100 6.30 -17.04 -6.10
CA VAL A 100 6.12 -16.35 -4.82
C VAL A 100 7.36 -15.55 -4.44
N GLU A 101 8.56 -16.12 -4.64
CA GLU A 101 9.84 -15.48 -4.32
C GLU A 101 10.10 -14.25 -5.20
N ALA A 102 9.85 -14.35 -6.50
CA ALA A 102 10.05 -13.25 -7.43
C ALA A 102 9.07 -12.09 -7.16
N TYR A 103 7.81 -12.43 -6.86
CA TYR A 103 6.79 -11.47 -6.44
C TYR A 103 7.18 -10.77 -5.12
N HIS A 104 7.62 -11.53 -4.11
CA HIS A 104 8.08 -10.96 -2.86
C HIS A 104 9.27 -10.02 -3.07
N ALA A 105 10.23 -10.40 -3.91
CA ALA A 105 11.43 -9.61 -4.17
C ALA A 105 11.08 -8.21 -4.72
N VAL A 106 10.17 -8.12 -5.70
CA VAL A 106 9.80 -6.82 -6.30
C VAL A 106 9.01 -5.92 -5.33
N VAL A 107 8.19 -6.50 -4.45
CA VAL A 107 7.48 -5.74 -3.40
C VAL A 107 8.47 -5.22 -2.35
N ILE A 108 9.39 -6.08 -1.89
CA ILE A 108 10.44 -5.73 -0.93
C ILE A 108 11.31 -4.61 -1.48
N GLU A 109 11.72 -4.70 -2.75
CA GLU A 109 12.52 -3.66 -3.41
C GLU A 109 11.79 -2.32 -3.45
N LYS A 110 10.51 -2.31 -3.84
CA LYS A 110 9.72 -1.07 -3.94
C LYS A 110 9.58 -0.36 -2.59
N VAL A 111 9.21 -1.08 -1.52
CA VAL A 111 9.05 -0.46 -0.19
C VAL A 111 10.39 0.00 0.39
N ARG A 112 11.48 -0.74 0.15
CA ARG A 112 12.83 -0.33 0.55
C ARG A 112 13.28 0.94 -0.17
N ALA A 113 13.02 1.05 -1.48
CA ALA A 113 13.35 2.25 -2.24
C ALA A 113 12.61 3.49 -1.70
N ILE A 114 11.31 3.36 -1.40
CA ILE A 114 10.50 4.44 -0.82
C ILE A 114 11.03 4.87 0.56
N LEU A 115 11.32 3.91 1.44
CA LEU A 115 11.86 4.20 2.77
C LEU A 115 13.25 4.83 2.70
N ALA A 116 14.11 4.34 1.79
CA ALA A 116 15.45 4.90 1.56
C ALA A 116 15.41 6.33 1.02
N ALA A 117 14.37 6.68 0.25
CA ALA A 117 14.11 8.05 -0.20
C ALA A 117 13.63 8.98 0.92
N GLY A 118 13.36 8.47 2.13
CA GLY A 118 12.88 9.24 3.27
C GLY A 118 11.37 9.49 3.27
N LEU A 119 10.61 8.72 2.48
CA LEU A 119 9.16 8.86 2.33
C LEU A 119 8.40 7.84 3.16
N PHE A 120 7.19 8.19 3.58
CA PHE A 120 6.27 7.24 4.23
C PHE A 120 5.57 6.36 3.17
N PRO A 121 5.73 5.02 3.21
CA PRO A 121 5.08 4.14 2.25
C PRO A 121 3.59 3.94 2.57
N LEU A 122 2.72 4.17 1.59
CA LEU A 122 1.31 3.80 1.61
C LEU A 122 1.03 2.78 0.49
N ALA A 123 0.95 1.50 0.84
CA ALA A 123 0.68 0.44 -0.12
C ALA A 123 -0.82 0.25 -0.33
N LEU A 124 -1.27 0.24 -1.58
CA LEU A 124 -2.61 -0.15 -1.99
C LEU A 124 -2.57 -1.62 -2.38
N GLY A 125 -3.18 -2.46 -1.56
CA GLY A 125 -3.07 -3.90 -1.71
C GLY A 125 -3.72 -4.45 -2.97
N GLY A 126 -3.40 -5.71 -3.18
CA GLY A 126 -4.34 -6.72 -3.64
C GLY A 126 -4.79 -7.53 -2.44
N ASP A 127 -4.79 -8.86 -2.52
CA ASP A 127 -5.13 -9.75 -1.40
C ASP A 127 -4.15 -9.62 -0.23
N HIS A 128 -4.50 -10.20 0.93
CA HIS A 128 -3.75 -9.99 2.16
C HIS A 128 -2.35 -10.66 2.15
N SER A 129 -2.02 -11.51 1.17
CA SER A 129 -0.67 -12.10 1.07
C SER A 129 0.41 -11.03 0.83
N VAL A 130 0.05 -9.84 0.33
CA VAL A 130 0.95 -8.69 0.14
C VAL A 130 1.59 -8.19 1.43
N THR A 131 0.99 -8.47 2.58
CA THR A 131 1.47 -7.98 3.87
C THR A 131 2.81 -8.59 4.26
N TYR A 132 3.04 -9.89 4.04
CA TYR A 132 4.32 -10.52 4.38
C TYR A 132 5.54 -9.85 3.70
N PRO A 133 5.60 -9.70 2.36
CA PRO A 133 6.74 -9.05 1.72
C PRO A 133 6.83 -7.55 2.06
N LEU A 134 5.71 -6.86 2.33
CA LEU A 134 5.73 -5.48 2.83
C LEU A 134 6.43 -5.38 4.19
N LEU A 135 6.03 -6.19 5.17
CA LEU A 135 6.62 -6.19 6.51
C LEU A 135 8.09 -6.58 6.46
N LYS A 136 8.46 -7.54 5.60
CA LYS A 136 9.85 -7.92 5.37
C LYS A 136 10.69 -6.76 4.84
N GLY A 137 10.19 -6.05 3.83
CA GLY A 137 10.90 -4.89 3.27
C GLY A 137 11.03 -3.73 4.27
N VAL A 138 10.00 -3.47 5.09
CA VAL A 138 10.07 -2.50 6.20
C VAL A 138 11.10 -2.91 7.24
N HIS A 139 11.10 -4.18 7.65
CA HIS A 139 12.06 -4.72 8.61
C HIS A 139 13.50 -4.56 8.11
N GLU A 140 13.78 -4.96 6.87
CA GLU A 140 15.09 -4.82 6.22
C GLU A 140 15.52 -3.35 6.13
N ALA A 141 14.64 -2.45 5.67
CA ALA A 141 14.92 -1.02 5.55
C ALA A 141 15.17 -0.34 6.90
N ARG A 142 14.62 -0.88 7.99
CA ARG A 142 14.82 -0.37 9.36
C ARG A 142 15.95 -1.06 10.11
N GLU A 143 16.79 -1.83 9.41
CA GLU A 143 17.92 -2.56 9.99
C GLU A 143 17.49 -3.50 11.12
N GLY A 144 16.33 -4.15 10.95
CA GLY A 144 15.78 -5.10 11.91
C GLY A 144 15.21 -4.47 13.19
N ARG A 145 15.07 -3.14 13.26
CA ARG A 145 14.40 -2.49 14.40
C ARG A 145 12.95 -2.99 14.53
N PRO A 146 12.52 -3.36 15.74
CA PRO A 146 11.18 -3.88 15.96
C PRO A 146 10.11 -2.85 15.64
N PHE A 147 8.92 -3.32 15.27
CA PHE A 147 7.71 -2.54 15.11
C PHE A 147 6.50 -3.40 15.48
N HIS A 148 5.38 -2.74 15.78
CA HIS A 148 4.13 -3.44 16.08
C HIS A 148 3.25 -3.49 14.83
N LEU A 149 2.58 -4.62 14.64
CA LEU A 149 1.51 -4.77 13.66
C LEU A 149 0.17 -4.45 14.34
N VAL A 150 -0.58 -3.52 13.74
CA VAL A 150 -2.00 -3.29 14.08
C VAL A 150 -2.81 -3.74 12.88
N GLN A 151 -3.57 -4.82 13.05
CA GLN A 151 -4.36 -5.45 11.99
C GLN A 151 -5.85 -5.23 12.21
N PHE A 152 -6.51 -4.70 11.19
CA PHE A 152 -7.96 -4.61 11.11
C PHE A 152 -8.45 -5.67 10.14
N ASP A 153 -8.93 -6.79 10.66
CA ASP A 153 -9.39 -7.89 9.84
C ASP A 153 -10.45 -8.70 10.59
N THR A 154 -11.32 -9.37 9.83
CA THR A 154 -12.25 -10.37 10.36
C THR A 154 -11.56 -11.72 10.58
N HIS A 155 -10.38 -11.94 9.98
CA HIS A 155 -9.58 -13.16 10.07
C HIS A 155 -8.22 -12.87 10.71
N MET A 156 -7.68 -13.85 11.43
CA MET A 156 -6.36 -13.68 12.08
C MET A 156 -5.20 -13.74 11.09
N ASP A 157 -5.39 -14.39 9.93
CA ASP A 157 -4.37 -14.59 8.90
C ASP A 157 -3.06 -15.20 9.42
N TYR A 158 -3.26 -16.18 10.31
CA TYR A 158 -2.23 -16.86 11.10
C TYR A 158 -2.22 -18.39 10.91
N TRP A 159 -2.72 -18.90 9.78
CA TRP A 159 -2.65 -20.33 9.49
C TRP A 159 -1.29 -20.70 8.93
N ASP A 160 -0.62 -21.72 9.49
CA ASP A 160 0.69 -22.17 8.99
C ASP A 160 0.61 -22.58 7.51
N GLU A 161 -0.48 -23.20 7.09
CA GLU A 161 -0.68 -23.56 5.70
C GLU A 161 -2.16 -23.55 5.35
N GLU A 162 -2.45 -23.15 4.12
CA GLU A 162 -3.77 -23.22 3.52
C GLU A 162 -3.68 -24.03 2.22
N ILE A 163 -4.24 -25.24 2.21
CA ILE A 163 -4.30 -26.12 1.03
C ILE A 163 -2.90 -26.35 0.39
N GLY A 164 -1.88 -26.68 1.18
CA GLY A 164 -0.53 -26.88 0.64
C GLY A 164 0.31 -25.62 0.49
N GLN A 165 -0.27 -24.42 0.70
CA GLN A 165 0.40 -23.15 0.45
C GLN A 165 0.74 -22.41 1.75
N LYS A 166 2.02 -22.10 1.95
CA LYS A 166 2.51 -21.33 3.11
C LYS A 166 2.43 -19.82 2.93
N TYR A 167 2.23 -19.36 1.70
CA TYR A 167 2.17 -17.94 1.33
C TYR A 167 0.81 -17.59 0.74
N SER A 168 -0.26 -18.10 1.35
CA SER A 168 -1.63 -17.67 1.02
C SER A 168 -1.99 -16.37 1.73
N HIS A 169 -3.16 -15.81 1.42
CA HIS A 169 -3.68 -14.64 2.13
C HIS A 169 -4.05 -14.93 3.59
N ALA A 170 -4.18 -16.19 4.00
CA ALA A 170 -4.46 -16.62 5.37
C ALA A 170 -3.19 -16.84 6.22
N SER A 171 -2.01 -16.64 5.65
CA SER A 171 -0.72 -16.87 6.32
C SER A 171 0.24 -15.67 6.46
N PRO A 172 -0.02 -14.42 6.03
CA PRO A 172 0.99 -13.36 6.06
C PRO A 172 1.52 -13.09 7.48
N VAL A 173 0.66 -13.14 8.50
CA VAL A 173 1.02 -12.78 9.87
C VAL A 173 1.91 -13.84 10.50
N ILE A 174 1.57 -15.13 10.34
CA ILE A 174 2.40 -16.22 10.86
C ILE A 174 3.77 -16.27 10.16
N ARG A 175 3.84 -16.01 8.84
CA ARG A 175 5.11 -15.90 8.11
C ARG A 175 5.98 -14.76 8.63
N SER A 176 5.36 -13.64 8.99
CA SER A 176 6.07 -12.51 9.59
C SER A 176 6.53 -12.81 11.02
N HIS A 177 5.72 -13.47 11.83
CA HIS A 177 6.08 -13.86 13.19
C HIS A 177 7.24 -14.87 13.24
N GLU A 178 7.19 -15.93 12.42
CA GLU A 178 8.24 -16.96 12.35
C GLU A 178 9.61 -16.41 11.97
N GLN A 179 9.64 -15.30 11.22
CA GLN A 179 10.87 -14.60 10.83
C GLN A 179 11.27 -13.47 11.78
N GLY A 180 10.56 -13.28 12.90
CA GLY A 180 10.84 -12.22 13.86
C GLY A 180 10.68 -10.81 13.29
N LEU A 181 9.79 -10.63 12.31
CA LEU A 181 9.55 -9.32 11.70
C LEU A 181 8.70 -8.41 12.59
N ILE A 182 7.81 -9.01 13.40
CA ILE A 182 6.79 -8.37 14.26
C ILE A 182 6.78 -8.99 15.66
#